data_AF-A0A524F9R9-F1
#
_entry.id   AF-A0A524F9R9-F1
#
_cell.length_a   1.000
_cell.length_b   1.000
_cell.length_c   1.000
_cell.angle_alpha   90.00
_cell.angle_beta   90.00
_cell.angle_gamma   90.00
#
_symmetry.space_group_name_H-M   'P 1'
#
loop_
_entity.id
_entity.type
_entity.pdbx_description
1 polymer ?
#
loop_
_entity_poly.entity_id
_entity_poly.type
_entity_poly.pdbx_seq_one_letter_code
_entity_poly.pdbx_strand_id
1 'polypeptide(L)'
;MIEQGAFITGNIILDTITIIIVSIIIFIIGIFITKWIAIRENRDESYKPAIILNILWLGVNIIFYTIFNFIAYGIFLAFIISFLMNIFIGSFLASKLYKQEYVVSLVFVIKILVYLLIIGLIVGFIVFIIILLIIIGLTVV
;
A
#
# COMPACT_ATOMS: atom_id res chain seq x y z
N MET A 1 -26.81 -13.77 -19.51
CA MET A 1 -25.37 -13.66 -19.82
C MET A 1 -24.89 -12.21 -19.87
N ILE A 2 -25.61 -11.28 -20.52
CA ILE A 2 -25.21 -9.84 -20.58
C ILE A 2 -25.23 -9.18 -19.20
N GLU A 3 -26.21 -9.48 -18.34
CA GLU A 3 -26.31 -8.92 -16.98
C GLU A 3 -25.20 -9.41 -16.03
N GLN A 4 -24.72 -10.66 -16.18
CA GLN A 4 -23.57 -11.15 -15.42
C GLN A 4 -22.27 -10.45 -15.85
N GLY A 5 -22.12 -10.15 -17.15
CA GLY A 5 -20.98 -9.39 -17.65
C GLY A 5 -20.91 -7.96 -17.11
N ALA A 6 -22.07 -7.27 -17.05
CA ALA A 6 -22.18 -5.93 -16.49
C ALA A 6 -21.92 -5.88 -14.97
N PHE A 7 -22.40 -6.89 -14.23
CA PHE A 7 -22.14 -7.02 -12.80
C PHE A 7 -20.65 -7.27 -12.50
N ILE A 8 -19.99 -8.12 -13.29
CA ILE A 8 -18.55 -8.40 -13.13
C ILE A 8 -17.71 -7.16 -13.45
N THR A 9 -18.03 -6.42 -14.51
CA THR A 9 -17.27 -5.20 -14.89
C THR A 9 -17.49 -4.04 -13.91
N GLY A 10 -18.70 -3.86 -13.38
CA GLY A 10 -18.99 -2.85 -12.36
C GLY A 10 -18.19 -3.06 -11.07
N ASN A 11 -18.09 -4.31 -10.61
CA ASN A 11 -17.34 -4.66 -9.40
C ASN A 11 -15.82 -4.43 -9.59
N ILE A 12 -15.26 -4.84 -10.74
CA ILE A 12 -13.83 -4.66 -11.03
C ILE A 12 -13.43 -3.17 -11.04
N ILE A 13 -14.27 -2.29 -11.59
CA ILE A 13 -13.98 -0.85 -11.65
C ILE A 13 -13.99 -0.25 -10.23
N LEU A 14 -15.00 -0.57 -9.42
CA LEU A 14 -15.10 -0.10 -8.03
C LEU A 14 -13.93 -0.59 -7.17
N ASP A 15 -13.53 -1.86 -7.31
CA ASP A 15 -12.39 -2.43 -6.61
C ASP A 15 -11.09 -1.71 -6.99
N THR A 16 -10.90 -1.44 -8.28
CA THR A 16 -9.71 -0.75 -8.79
C THR A 16 -9.63 0.68 -8.25
N ILE A 17 -10.74 1.43 -8.27
CA ILE A 17 -10.79 2.80 -7.73
C ILE A 17 -10.47 2.78 -6.23
N THR A 18 -11.05 1.83 -5.48
CA THR A 18 -10.82 1.67 -4.05
C THR A 18 -9.35 1.42 -3.74
N ILE A 19 -8.71 0.49 -4.44
CA ILE A 19 -7.29 0.16 -4.28
C ILE A 19 -6.41 1.39 -4.55
N ILE A 20 -6.72 2.16 -5.60
CA ILE A 20 -5.96 3.37 -5.94
C ILE A 20 -6.08 4.42 -4.82
N ILE A 21 -7.30 4.71 -4.35
CA ILE A 21 -7.53 5.71 -3.29
C ILE A 21 -6.81 5.30 -2.01
N VAL A 22 -6.97 4.05 -1.58
CA VAL A 22 -6.31 3.52 -0.38
C VAL A 22 -4.78 3.60 -0.51
N SER A 23 -4.24 3.24 -1.68
CA SER A 23 -2.80 3.27 -1.94
C SER A 23 -2.23 4.69 -1.89
N ILE A 24 -2.94 5.69 -2.41
CA ILE A 24 -2.53 7.09 -2.34
C ILE A 24 -2.52 7.61 -0.90
N ILE A 25 -3.56 7.28 -0.12
CA ILE A 25 -3.62 7.68 1.30
C ILE A 25 -2.46 7.05 2.08
N ILE A 26 -2.24 5.74 1.91
CA ILE A 26 -1.13 5.03 2.56
C ILE A 26 0.21 5.60 2.13
N PHE A 27 0.38 5.95 0.85
CA PHE A 27 1.60 6.58 0.34
C PHE A 27 1.90 7.91 1.05
N ILE A 28 0.90 8.79 1.16
CA ILE A 28 1.07 10.09 1.82
C ILE A 28 1.44 9.88 3.30
N ILE A 29 0.69 9.04 4.01
CA ILE A 29 0.95 8.75 5.44
C ILE A 29 2.32 8.08 5.61
N GLY A 30 2.68 7.19 4.70
CA GLY A 30 3.96 6.48 4.69
C GLY A 30 5.16 7.40 4.58
N ILE A 31 5.06 8.51 3.83
CA ILE A 31 6.14 9.52 3.79
C ILE A 31 6.39 10.08 5.19
N PHE A 32 5.33 10.47 5.90
CA PHE A 32 5.46 11.04 7.24
C PHE A 32 6.01 10.04 8.25
N ILE A 33 5.58 8.78 8.18
CA ILE A 33 6.05 7.72 9.09
C ILE A 33 7.51 7.37 8.81
N THR A 34 7.89 7.18 7.55
CA THR A 34 9.28 6.91 7.18
C THR A 34 10.20 8.02 7.68
N LYS A 35 9.79 9.29 7.50
CA LYS A 35 10.54 10.43 8.03
C LYS A 35 10.59 10.42 9.55
N TRP A 36 9.47 10.22 10.23
CA TRP A 36 9.41 10.23 11.68
C TRP A 36 10.31 9.16 12.31
N ILE A 37 10.32 7.95 11.74
CA ILE A 37 11.20 6.87 12.20
C ILE A 37 12.66 7.20 11.86
N ALA A 38 12.94 7.80 10.70
CA ALA A 38 14.29 8.24 10.35
C ALA A 38 14.86 9.25 11.36
N ILE A 39 14.06 10.25 11.75
CA ILE A 39 14.42 11.24 12.79
C ILE A 39 14.69 10.52 14.12
N ARG A 40 13.80 9.62 14.55
CA ARG A 40 13.93 8.89 15.81
C ARG A 40 15.21 8.04 15.87
N GLU A 41 15.70 7.59 14.72
CA GLU A 41 16.92 6.78 14.60
C GLU A 41 18.15 7.59 14.18
N ASN A 42 18.12 8.93 14.25
CA ASN A 42 19.22 9.83 13.85
C ASN A 42 19.73 9.58 12.42
N ARG A 43 18.80 9.30 11.49
CA ARG A 43 19.08 9.14 10.05
C ARG A 43 18.78 10.44 9.30
N ASP A 44 19.10 10.50 8.00
CA ASP A 44 18.81 11.65 7.14
C ASP A 44 17.34 12.11 7.30
N GLU A 45 17.18 13.34 7.79
CA GLU A 45 15.88 13.93 8.14
C GLU A 45 15.16 14.54 6.93
N SER A 46 15.80 14.54 5.76
CA SER A 46 15.20 15.06 4.55
C SER A 46 14.01 14.21 4.09
N TYR A 47 13.03 14.86 3.45
CA TYR A 47 11.89 14.16 2.87
C TYR A 47 12.27 13.30 1.66
N LYS A 48 13.42 13.55 1.03
CA LYS A 48 13.79 12.94 -0.24
C LYS A 48 13.95 11.41 -0.12
N PRO A 49 14.70 10.84 0.83
CA PRO A 49 14.75 9.40 1.06
C PRO A 49 13.37 8.78 1.34
N ALA A 50 12.57 9.46 2.17
CA ALA A 50 11.23 8.99 2.55
C ALA A 50 10.28 8.93 1.34
N ILE A 51 10.29 9.96 0.49
CA ILE A 51 9.50 10.00 -0.75
C ILE A 51 9.94 8.89 -1.69
N ILE A 52 11.25 8.72 -1.93
CA ILE A 52 11.76 7.71 -2.87
C ILE A 52 11.36 6.28 -2.42
N LEU A 53 11.51 5.97 -1.13
CA LEU A 53 11.08 4.67 -0.57
C LEU A 53 9.58 4.43 -0.74
N ASN A 54 8.76 5.42 -0.42
CA ASN A 54 7.31 5.27 -0.53
C ASN A 54 6.82 5.22 -1.98
N ILE A 55 7.46 5.93 -2.91
CA ILE A 55 7.15 5.83 -4.35
C ILE A 55 7.43 4.42 -4.84
N LEU A 56 8.55 3.83 -4.41
CA LEU A 56 8.89 2.45 -4.75
C LEU A 56 7.83 1.49 -4.23
N TRP A 57 7.44 1.61 -2.96
CA TRP A 57 6.42 0.74 -2.38
C TRP A 57 5.06 0.89 -3.05
N LEU A 58 4.67 2.12 -3.40
CA LEU A 58 3.46 2.38 -4.17
C LEU A 58 3.51 1.66 -5.53
N GLY A 59 4.63 1.79 -6.25
CA GLY A 59 4.83 1.12 -7.54
C GLY A 59 4.76 -0.41 -7.43
N VAL A 60 5.45 -0.99 -6.45
CA VAL A 60 5.41 -2.44 -6.17
C VAL A 60 3.98 -2.87 -5.89
N ASN A 61 3.27 -2.19 -4.98
CA ASN A 61 1.89 -2.52 -4.64
C ASN A 61 0.97 -2.47 -5.87
N ILE A 62 1.01 -1.40 -6.66
CA ILE A 62 0.16 -1.26 -7.85
C ILE A 62 0.42 -2.38 -8.85
N ILE A 63 1.70 -2.70 -9.12
CA ILE A 63 2.08 -3.77 -10.06
C ILE A 63 1.52 -5.11 -9.58
N PHE A 64 1.73 -5.47 -8.32
CA PHE A 64 1.27 -6.75 -7.78
C PHE A 64 -0.25 -6.83 -7.71
N TYR A 65 -0.94 -5.81 -7.21
CA TYR A 65 -2.41 -5.82 -7.19
C TYR A 65 -3.00 -5.90 -8.58
N THR A 66 -2.42 -5.23 -9.59
CA THR A 66 -2.91 -5.29 -10.97
C THR A 66 -2.71 -6.67 -11.60
N ILE A 67 -1.52 -7.26 -11.47
CA ILE A 67 -1.20 -8.57 -12.07
C ILE A 67 -2.08 -9.68 -11.49
N PHE A 68 -2.26 -9.66 -10.17
CA PHE A 68 -2.92 -10.73 -9.47
C PHE A 68 -4.44 -10.53 -9.32
N ASN A 69 -5.01 -9.39 -9.75
CA ASN A 69 -6.46 -9.18 -9.70
C ASN A 69 -7.26 -10.21 -10.51
N PHE A 70 -6.63 -10.81 -11.52
CA PHE A 70 -7.28 -11.76 -12.44
C PHE A 70 -7.13 -13.23 -12.01
N ILE A 71 -6.47 -13.51 -10.88
CA ILE A 71 -6.21 -14.87 -10.41
C ILE A 71 -7.10 -15.17 -9.21
N ALA A 72 -7.70 -16.37 -9.13
CA ALA A 72 -8.46 -16.80 -7.95
C ALA A 72 -7.55 -16.82 -6.71
N TYR A 73 -8.01 -16.23 -5.59
CA TYR A 73 -7.19 -15.92 -4.39
C TYR A 73 -6.02 -14.94 -4.64
N GLY A 74 -6.00 -14.30 -5.81
CA GLY A 74 -4.90 -13.47 -6.26
C GLY A 74 -4.66 -12.26 -5.37
N ILE A 75 -5.70 -11.66 -4.78
CA ILE A 75 -5.55 -10.48 -3.90
C ILE A 75 -4.72 -10.82 -2.64
N PHE A 76 -5.00 -11.95 -1.98
CA PHE A 76 -4.25 -12.37 -0.80
C PHE A 76 -2.81 -12.74 -1.15
N LEU A 77 -2.62 -13.46 -2.26
CA LEU A 77 -1.30 -13.79 -2.78
C LEU A 77 -0.51 -12.52 -3.17
N ALA A 78 -1.16 -11.55 -3.82
CA ALA A 78 -0.59 -10.25 -4.17
C ALA A 78 -0.12 -9.49 -2.95
N PHE A 79 -0.94 -9.48 -1.89
CA PHE A 79 -0.60 -8.84 -0.64
C PHE A 79 0.67 -9.44 -0.03
N ILE A 80 0.76 -10.77 0.08
CA ILE A 80 1.95 -11.45 0.63
C ILE A 80 3.18 -11.17 -0.22
N ILE A 81 3.10 -11.37 -1.54
CA ILE A 81 4.25 -11.17 -2.43
C ILE A 81 4.68 -9.71 -2.41
N SER A 82 3.74 -8.77 -2.52
CA SER A 82 4.03 -7.34 -2.46
C SER A 82 4.70 -6.94 -1.14
N PHE A 83 4.20 -7.46 -0.02
CA PHE A 83 4.80 -7.21 1.29
C PHE A 83 6.26 -7.71 1.36
N LEU A 84 6.52 -8.94 0.91
CA LEU A 84 7.87 -9.48 0.86
C LEU A 84 8.79 -8.67 -0.07
N MET A 85 8.31 -8.31 -1.27
CA MET A 85 9.07 -7.49 -2.22
C MET A 85 9.37 -6.10 -1.67
N ASN A 86 8.42 -5.49 -0.96
CA ASN A 86 8.61 -4.21 -0.28
C ASN A 86 9.67 -4.30 0.83
N ILE A 87 9.76 -5.43 1.55
CA ILE A 87 10.84 -5.68 2.50
C ILE A 87 12.18 -5.76 1.74
N PHE A 88 12.31 -6.66 0.76
CA PHE A 88 13.59 -6.90 0.11
C PHE A 88 14.12 -5.67 -0.65
N ILE A 89 13.31 -5.13 -1.55
CA ILE A 89 13.69 -3.97 -2.37
C ILE A 89 13.78 -2.72 -1.50
N GLY A 90 12.85 -2.53 -0.56
CA GLY A 90 12.86 -1.39 0.35
C GLY A 90 14.11 -1.37 1.22
N SER A 91 14.52 -2.53 1.77
CA SER A 91 15.72 -2.63 2.62
C SER A 91 17.00 -2.35 1.84
N PHE A 92 17.09 -2.87 0.61
CA PHE A 92 18.21 -2.60 -0.29
C PHE A 92 18.28 -1.13 -0.70
N LEU A 93 17.14 -0.50 -0.97
CA LEU A 93 17.10 0.92 -1.31
C LEU A 93 17.43 1.79 -0.08
N ALA A 94 16.90 1.44 1.09
CA ALA A 94 17.16 2.14 2.34
C ALA A 94 18.65 2.10 2.73
N SER A 95 19.36 0.98 2.51
CA SER A 95 20.81 0.92 2.75
C SER A 95 21.59 1.92 1.90
N LYS A 96 21.20 2.08 0.63
CA LYS A 96 21.80 3.07 -0.26
C LYS A 96 21.45 4.50 0.10
N LEU A 97 20.18 4.77 0.41
CA LEU A 97 19.70 6.12 0.71
C LEU A 97 20.26 6.65 2.03
N TYR A 98 20.31 5.82 3.07
CA TYR A 98 20.76 6.20 4.40
C TYR A 98 22.22 5.86 4.71
N LYS A 99 22.95 5.26 3.74
CA LYS A 99 24.35 4.81 3.88
C LYS A 99 24.55 3.90 5.10
N GLN A 100 23.63 2.95 5.29
CA GLN A 100 23.63 2.01 6.41
C GLN A 100 23.87 0.58 5.91
N GLU A 101 24.30 -0.30 6.82
CA GLU A 101 24.37 -1.73 6.53
C GLU A 101 22.99 -2.29 6.20
N TYR A 102 22.95 -3.34 5.36
CA TYR A 102 21.70 -3.95 4.92
C TYR A 102 20.82 -4.42 6.08
N VAL A 103 21.40 -5.03 7.12
CA VAL A 103 20.66 -5.54 8.28
C VAL A 103 20.00 -4.40 9.07
N VAL A 104 20.71 -3.28 9.27
CA VAL A 104 20.19 -2.09 9.95
C VAL A 104 19.07 -1.43 9.15
N SER A 105 19.16 -1.45 7.82
CA SER A 105 18.11 -0.98 6.92
C SER A 105 16.90 -1.92 6.87
N LEU A 106 17.12 -3.22 6.98
CA LEU A 106 16.05 -4.21 7.02
C LEU A 106 15.18 -4.05 8.27
N VAL A 107 15.79 -3.89 9.44
CA VAL A 107 15.05 -3.62 10.68
C VAL A 107 14.24 -2.32 10.58
N PHE A 108 14.82 -1.28 9.99
CA PHE A 108 14.15 0.00 9.76
C PHE A 108 12.93 -0.13 8.85
N VAL A 109 13.09 -0.80 7.71
CA VAL A 109 12.00 -1.02 6.76
C VAL A 109 10.90 -1.87 7.37
N ILE A 110 11.24 -2.93 8.12
CA ILE A 110 10.25 -3.74 8.83
C ILE A 110 9.43 -2.88 9.81
N LYS A 111 10.07 -2.02 10.60
CA LYS A 111 9.35 -1.11 11.52
C LYS A 111 8.34 -0.26 10.75
N ILE A 112 8.76 0.39 9.66
CA ILE A 112 7.88 1.23 8.85
C ILE A 112 6.72 0.42 8.27
N LEU A 113 7.01 -0.76 7.69
CA LEU A 113 5.99 -1.60 7.08
C LEU A 113 4.98 -2.13 8.10
N VAL A 114 5.38 -2.38 9.35
CA VAL A 114 4.45 -2.74 10.43
C VAL A 114 3.49 -1.58 10.74
N TYR A 115 3.99 -0.34 10.86
CA TYR A 115 3.11 0.82 11.04
C TYR A 115 2.18 1.03 9.85
N LEU A 116 2.72 0.93 8.62
CA LEU A 116 1.93 1.06 7.40
C LEU A 116 0.89 -0.03 7.25
N LEU A 117 1.19 -1.26 7.71
CA LEU A 117 0.23 -2.35 7.70
C LEU A 117 -0.98 -2.04 8.59
N ILE A 118 -0.73 -1.60 9.84
CA ILE A 118 -1.79 -1.24 10.78
C ILE A 118 -2.66 -0.11 10.21
N ILE A 119 -2.03 0.92 9.66
CA ILE A 119 -2.74 2.06 9.06
C ILE A 119 -3.48 1.64 7.81
N GLY A 120 -2.89 0.79 6.98
CA GLY A 120 -3.53 0.28 5.77
C GLY A 120 -4.80 -0.51 6.09
N LEU A 121 -4.79 -1.31 7.15
CA LEU A 121 -5.98 -2.02 7.63
C LEU A 121 -7.07 -1.04 8.10
N ILE A 122 -6.70 0.00 8.87
CA ILE A 122 -7.64 1.03 9.33
C ILE A 122 -8.25 1.81 8.16
N VAL A 123 -7.40 2.32 7.26
CA VAL A 123 -7.83 3.09 6.08
C VAL A 123 -8.70 2.22 5.16
N GLY A 124 -8.30 0.98 4.90
CA GLY A 124 -9.08 0.04 4.10
C GLY A 124 -10.46 -0.22 4.69
N PHE A 125 -10.54 -0.41 6.01
CA PHE A 125 -11.81 -0.59 6.72
C PHE A 125 -12.71 0.65 6.64
N ILE A 126 -12.15 1.85 6.82
CA ILE A 126 -12.89 3.12 6.71
C ILE A 126 -13.47 3.28 5.30
N VAL A 127 -12.65 3.08 4.26
CA VAL A 127 -13.07 3.23 2.87
C VAL A 127 -14.16 2.21 2.53
N PHE A 128 -14.03 0.97 3.00
CA PHE A 128 -15.06 -0.06 2.82
C PHE A 128 -16.42 0.36 3.42
N ILE A 129 -16.44 0.89 4.64
CA ILE A 129 -17.67 1.38 5.27
C ILE A 129 -18.29 2.51 4.45
N ILE A 130 -17.49 3.47 3.99
CA ILE A 130 -17.98 4.62 3.20
C ILE A 130 -18.65 4.13 1.91
N ILE A 131 -18.02 3.20 1.18
CA ILE A 131 -18.58 2.64 -0.05
C ILE A 131 -19.90 1.91 0.24
N LEU A 132 -19.94 1.11 1.31
CA LEU A 132 -21.14 0.37 1.70
C LEU A 132 -22.31 1.32 2.03
N LEU A 133 -22.05 2.42 2.74
CA LEU A 133 -23.06 3.44 3.04
C LEU A 133 -23.56 4.15 1.77
N ILE A 134 -22.68 4.45 0.81
CA ILE A 134 -23.07 5.07 -0.46
C ILE A 134 -24.01 4.13 -1.24
N ILE A 135 -23.68 2.83 -1.32
CA ILE A 135 -24.52 1.84 -2.02
C ILE A 135 -25.89 1.71 -1.36
N ILE A 136 -25.95 1.67 -0.01
CA ILE A 136 -27.23 1.64 0.71
C ILE A 136 -28.03 2.93 0.44
N GLY A 137 -27.39 4.10 0.52
CA GLY A 137 -28.05 5.38 0.26
C GLY A 137 -28.64 5.46 -1.15
N LEU A 138 -27.93 4.95 -2.17
CA LEU A 138 -28.39 4.91 -3.55
C LEU A 138 -29.51 3.90 -3.84
N THR A 139 -29.69 2.89 -2.97
CA THR A 139 -30.74 1.86 -3.15
C THR A 139 -32.03 2.17 -2.39
N VAL A 140 -31.97 3.09 -1.41
CA VAL A 140 -33.11 3.52 -0.60
C VAL A 140 -33.79 4.77 -1.19
N VAL A 141 -33.13 5.49 -2.09
CA VAL A 141 -33.66 6.62 -2.87
C VAL A 141 -34.22 6.12 -4.21
#